data_AF-A0A6B2DJG2-F1
#
_entry.id   AF-A0A6B2DJG2-F1
#
_cell.length_a   1.000
_cell.length_b   1.000
_cell.length_c   1.000
_cell.angle_alpha   90.00
_cell.angle_beta   90.00
_cell.angle_gamma   90.00
#
_symmetry.space_group_name_H-M   'P 1'
#
loop_
_entity.id
_entity.type
_entity.pdbx_description
1 polymer ?
#
loop_
_entity_poly.entity_id
_entity_poly.type
_entity_poly.pdbx_seq_one_letter_code
_entity_poly.pdbx_strand_id
1 'polypeptide(L)'
;MASGGSEGHESNGVRTLILATTGRRTGTPRRTCLIYGTSGDDFVVVASKGGADEDPAWLKNLQANPSVGVQAGTRRFTAHARKTERVIPIVLLTPQD
;
A
#
# COMPACT_ATOMS: atom_id res chain seq x y z
N MET A 1 -7.35 -5.22 15.13
CA MET A 1 -5.96 -5.53 15.52
C MET A 1 -5.82 -5.09 16.96
N ALA A 2 -5.25 -5.94 17.83
CA ALA A 2 -5.22 -5.72 19.27
C ALA A 2 -4.55 -4.38 19.68
N SER A 3 -3.44 -4.01 19.03
CA SER A 3 -2.69 -2.77 19.31
C SER A 3 -3.16 -1.55 18.52
N GLY A 4 -4.12 -1.70 17.61
CA GLY A 4 -4.53 -0.60 16.74
C GLY A 4 -3.45 -0.05 15.79
N GLY A 5 -2.24 -0.64 15.75
CA GLY A 5 -1.09 -0.19 14.97
C GLY A 5 0.01 0.50 15.78
N SER A 6 -0.07 0.54 17.11
CA SER A 6 1.01 1.07 17.96
C SER A 6 2.23 0.15 18.08
N GLU A 7 2.08 -1.13 17.70
CA GLU A 7 3.10 -2.17 17.81
C GLU A 7 3.25 -2.92 16.48
N GLY A 8 4.47 -3.42 16.20
CA GLY A 8 4.77 -4.27 15.05
C GLY A 8 4.87 -3.56 13.70
N HIS A 9 4.53 -2.27 13.62
CA HIS A 9 4.62 -1.48 12.39
C HIS A 9 6.05 -1.03 12.01
N GLU A 10 7.00 -1.13 12.92
CA GLU A 10 8.40 -0.71 12.74
C GLU A 10 9.35 -1.76 13.35
N SER A 11 10.42 -2.08 12.63
CA SER A 11 11.52 -2.92 13.12
C SER A 11 12.83 -2.52 12.43
N ASN A 12 13.88 -2.22 13.19
CA ASN A 12 15.20 -1.81 12.69
C ASN A 12 15.15 -0.70 11.62
N GLY A 13 14.31 0.31 11.82
CA GLY A 13 14.12 1.43 10.88
C GLY A 13 13.28 1.10 9.63
N VAL A 14 12.88 -0.17 9.45
CA VAL A 14 11.96 -0.58 8.39
C VAL A 14 10.53 -0.39 8.88
N ARG A 15 9.75 0.40 8.14
CA ARG A 15 8.34 0.68 8.44
C ARG A 15 7.41 -0.06 7.51
N THR A 16 6.27 -0.46 8.04
CA THR A 16 5.20 -1.12 7.31
C THR A 16 3.88 -0.36 7.41
N LEU A 17 3.08 -0.46 6.36
CA LEU A 17 1.71 0.01 6.32
C LEU A 17 0.78 -1.13 5.93
N ILE A 18 -0.49 -1.00 6.28
CA ILE A 18 -1.56 -1.84 5.74
C ILE A 18 -2.23 -1.09 4.59
N LEU A 19 -2.12 -1.66 3.39
CA LEU A 19 -2.85 -1.20 2.21
C LEU A 19 -4.19 -1.95 2.11
N ALA A 20 -5.29 -1.21 2.09
CA ALA A 20 -6.63 -1.73 1.86
C ALA A 20 -7.07 -1.44 0.41
N THR A 21 -7.40 -2.49 -0.34
CA THR A 21 -7.89 -2.41 -1.72
C THR A 21 -9.20 -3.18 -1.89
N THR A 22 -9.93 -2.90 -2.97
CA THR A 22 -11.09 -3.71 -3.38
C THR A 22 -10.65 -4.75 -4.41
N GLY A 23 -10.94 -6.02 -4.16
CA GLY A 23 -10.61 -7.10 -5.09
C GLY A 23 -11.31 -6.91 -6.43
N ARG A 24 -10.56 -6.61 -7.51
CA ARG A 24 -11.14 -6.23 -8.81
C ARG A 24 -12.07 -7.26 -9.44
N ARG A 25 -11.93 -8.54 -9.06
CA ARG A 25 -12.75 -9.66 -9.55
C ARG A 25 -13.93 -9.98 -8.64
N THR A 26 -13.82 -9.68 -7.35
CA THR A 26 -14.76 -10.18 -6.33
C THR A 26 -15.49 -9.08 -5.58
N GLY A 27 -15.09 -7.81 -5.74
CA GLY A 27 -15.60 -6.69 -4.94
C GLY A 27 -15.21 -6.73 -3.45
N THR A 28 -14.49 -7.76 -3.00
CA THR A 28 -14.22 -7.99 -1.58
C THR A 28 -13.05 -7.13 -1.10
N PRO A 29 -13.13 -6.52 0.10
CA PRO A 29 -11.99 -5.85 0.71
C PRO A 29 -10.79 -6.78 0.89
N ARG A 30 -9.60 -6.31 0.53
CA ARG A 30 -8.32 -7.00 0.68
C ARG A 30 -7.35 -6.12 1.45
N ARG A 31 -6.54 -6.73 2.32
CA ARG A 31 -5.51 -6.05 3.11
C ARG A 31 -4.15 -6.67 2.82
N THR A 32 -3.13 -5.84 2.66
CA THR A 32 -1.75 -6.28 2.42
C THR A 32 -0.81 -5.44 3.26
N CYS A 33 0.07 -6.10 4.03
CA CYS A 33 1.15 -5.44 4.75
C CYS A 33 2.32 -5.20 3.78
N LEU A 34 2.79 -3.97 3.69
CA LEU A 34 3.84 -3.56 2.76
C LEU A 34 4.89 -2.72 3.49
N ILE A 35 6.15 -2.94 3.16
CA ILE A 35 7.21 -1.97 3.47
C ILE A 35 6.95 -0.70 2.67
N TYR A 36 7.14 0.46 3.29
CA TYR A 36 6.99 1.75 2.64
C TYR A 36 8.12 2.71 2.96
N GLY A 37 8.33 3.67 2.07
CA GLY A 37 9.08 4.90 2.30
C GLY A 37 8.21 6.13 2.07
N THR A 38 8.78 7.32 2.19
CA THR A 38 8.07 8.58 1.95
C THR A 38 8.81 9.45 0.94
N SER A 39 8.07 10.22 0.14
CA SER A 39 8.61 11.19 -0.80
C SER A 39 7.75 12.45 -0.74
N GLY A 40 8.20 13.47 -0.02
CA GLY A 40 7.32 14.57 0.38
C GLY A 40 6.17 14.04 1.22
N ASP A 41 4.94 14.39 0.83
CA ASP A 41 3.72 13.95 1.50
C ASP A 41 3.21 12.57 1.03
N ASP A 42 3.83 12.00 -0.01
CA ASP A 42 3.44 10.72 -0.57
C ASP A 42 4.06 9.55 0.20
N PHE A 43 3.26 8.49 0.37
CA PHE A 43 3.75 7.18 0.80
C PHE A 43 4.12 6.36 -0.43
N VAL A 44 5.30 5.75 -0.40
CA VAL A 44 5.88 5.03 -1.53
C VAL A 44 5.94 3.55 -1.20
N VAL A 45 5.29 2.72 -2.02
CA VAL A 45 5.38 1.25 -1.93
C VAL A 45 5.89 0.67 -3.24
N VAL A 46 6.56 -0.47 -3.15
CA VAL A 46 7.18 -1.12 -4.31
C VAL A 46 6.46 -2.43 -4.59
N ALA A 47 5.99 -2.61 -5.82
CA ALA A 47 5.28 -3.81 -6.25
C ALA A 47 6.24 -4.95 -6.64
N SER A 48 7.24 -5.22 -5.82
CA SER A 48 8.29 -6.19 -6.14
C SER A 48 7.80 -7.63 -6.14
N LYS A 49 6.86 -7.99 -5.24
CA LYS A 49 6.41 -9.37 -5.00
C LYS A 49 7.58 -10.37 -4.87
N GLY A 50 8.66 -9.94 -4.22
CA GLY A 50 9.88 -10.76 -4.07
C GLY A 50 10.64 -11.03 -5.37
N GLY A 51 10.42 -10.22 -6.41
CA GLY A 51 11.03 -10.38 -7.73
C GLY A 51 10.29 -11.35 -8.66
N ALA A 52 9.07 -11.77 -8.30
CA ALA A 52 8.28 -12.64 -9.16
C ALA A 52 7.86 -11.93 -10.47
N ASP A 53 7.81 -12.69 -11.57
CA ASP A 53 7.45 -12.17 -12.91
C ASP A 53 6.04 -11.56 -12.96
N GLU A 54 5.14 -12.03 -12.10
CA GLU A 54 3.78 -11.55 -12.05
C GLU A 54 3.57 -10.40 -11.07
N ASP A 55 2.94 -9.33 -11.54
CA ASP A 55 2.43 -8.24 -10.69
C ASP A 55 1.58 -8.76 -9.51
N PRO A 56 1.75 -8.19 -8.29
CA PRO A 56 0.98 -8.57 -7.14
C PRO A 56 -0.49 -8.20 -7.28
N ALA A 57 -1.37 -9.00 -6.65
CA ALA A 57 -2.82 -8.81 -6.77
C ALA A 57 -3.29 -7.42 -6.31
N TRP A 58 -2.65 -6.84 -5.29
CA TRP A 58 -2.98 -5.50 -4.80
C TRP A 58 -2.67 -4.40 -5.83
N LEU A 59 -1.63 -4.56 -6.65
CA LEU A 59 -1.32 -3.62 -7.73
C LEU A 59 -2.42 -3.67 -8.80
N LYS A 60 -2.82 -4.89 -9.19
CA LYS A 60 -3.91 -5.10 -10.14
C LYS A 60 -5.24 -4.54 -9.62
N ASN A 61 -5.47 -4.58 -8.30
CA ASN A 61 -6.65 -3.99 -7.68
C ASN A 61 -6.64 -2.46 -7.74
N LEU A 62 -5.53 -1.81 -7.36
CA LEU A 62 -5.48 -0.34 -7.36
C LEU A 62 -5.50 0.26 -8.77
N GLN A 63 -5.04 -0.49 -9.78
CA GLN A 63 -5.16 -0.06 -11.18
C GLN A 63 -6.63 -0.04 -11.64
N ALA A 64 -7.49 -0.88 -11.04
CA ALA A 64 -8.92 -0.89 -11.31
C ALA A 64 -9.68 0.15 -10.47
N ASN A 65 -9.22 0.43 -9.25
CA ASN A 65 -9.74 1.49 -8.38
C ASN A 65 -8.60 2.13 -7.57
N PRO A 66 -8.17 3.37 -7.91
CA PRO A 66 -7.04 4.01 -7.26
C PRO A 66 -7.36 4.57 -5.87
N SER A 67 -8.63 4.62 -5.46
CA SER A 67 -9.01 5.04 -4.10
C SER A 67 -8.77 3.89 -3.12
N VAL A 68 -7.75 4.04 -2.26
CA VAL A 68 -7.30 2.99 -1.34
C VAL A 68 -7.31 3.47 0.10
N GLY A 69 -7.51 2.54 1.04
CA GLY A 69 -7.29 2.82 2.46
C GLY A 69 -5.84 2.55 2.84
N VAL A 70 -5.26 3.39 3.68
CA VAL A 70 -3.91 3.23 4.21
C VAL A 70 -3.97 3.31 5.73
N GLN A 71 -3.28 2.37 6.38
CA GLN A 71 -2.95 2.48 7.80
C GLN A 71 -1.43 2.48 7.96
N ALA A 72 -0.88 3.59 8.43
CA ALA A 72 0.53 3.72 8.79
C ALA A 72 0.62 3.96 10.30
N GLY A 73 1.07 2.94 11.04
CA GLY A 73 0.97 2.94 12.51
C GLY A 73 -0.47 3.09 12.97
N THR A 74 -0.72 4.09 13.81
CA THR A 74 -2.06 4.45 14.33
C THR A 74 -2.87 5.31 13.36
N ARG A 75 -2.22 5.96 12.38
CA ARG A 75 -2.88 6.85 11.42
C ARG A 75 -3.60 6.03 10.35
N ARG A 76 -4.85 6.38 10.07
CA ARG A 76 -5.67 5.80 8.99
C ARG A 76 -6.20 6.92 8.09
N PHE A 77 -6.11 6.72 6.79
CA PHE A 77 -6.55 7.70 5.80
C PHE A 77 -6.87 7.03 4.47
N THR A 78 -7.63 7.72 3.63
CA THR A 78 -7.79 7.35 2.22
C THR A 78 -6.67 7.99 1.42
N ALA A 79 -6.18 7.30 0.41
CA ALA A 79 -5.18 7.81 -0.50
C ALA A 79 -5.57 7.55 -1.96
N HIS A 80 -5.10 8.41 -2.86
CA HIS A 80 -5.14 8.15 -4.29
C HIS A 80 -3.83 7.47 -4.72
N ALA A 81 -3.93 6.26 -5.30
CA ALA A 81 -2.79 5.48 -5.74
C ALA A 81 -2.40 5.81 -7.20
N ARG A 82 -1.11 6.05 -7.44
CA ARG A 82 -0.55 6.25 -8.78
C ARG A 82 0.65 5.34 -9.01
N LYS A 83 0.55 4.45 -10.00
CA LYS A 83 1.67 3.65 -10.50
C LYS A 83 2.59 4.53 -11.36
N THR A 84 3.90 4.37 -11.18
CA THR A 84 4.91 4.93 -12.09
C THR A 84 5.29 3.92 -13.17
N GLU A 85 5.65 4.39 -14.36
CA GLU A 85 6.20 3.54 -15.42
C GLU A 85 7.70 3.27 -15.16
N ARG A 86 7.98 2.13 -14.52
CA ARG A 86 9.32 1.62 -14.18
C ARG A 86 9.34 0.10 -14.34
N VAL A 87 10.54 -0.48 -14.51
CA VAL A 87 10.75 -1.94 -14.62
C VAL A 87 10.19 -2.67 -13.38
N ILE A 88 10.43 -2.12 -12.19
CA ILE A 88 9.70 -2.50 -10.98
C ILE A 88 8.71 -1.37 -10.67
N PRO A 89 7.39 -1.62 -10.66
CA PRO A 89 6.42 -0.57 -10.38
C PRO A 89 6.59 0.03 -8.98
N ILE A 90 6.75 1.35 -8.94
CA ILE A 90 6.63 2.16 -7.74
C ILE A 90 5.20 2.71 -7.71
N VAL A 91 4.58 2.70 -6.54
CA VAL A 91 3.25 3.27 -6.32
C VAL A 91 3.35 4.38 -5.28
N LEU A 92 2.88 5.55 -5.67
CA LEU A 92 2.70 6.70 -4.80
C LEU A 92 1.27 6.67 -4.25
N LEU A 93 1.14 6.83 -2.94
CA LEU A 93 -0.13 6.92 -2.23
C LEU A 93 -0.20 8.33 -1.63
N THR A 94 -0.98 9.18 -2.28
CA THR A 94 -1.17 10.57 -1.87
C THR A 94 -2.38 10.64 -0.94
N PRO A 95 -2.23 11.04 0.34
CA PRO A 95 -3.36 11.22 1.25
C PRO A 95 -4.48 12.09 0.63
N GLN A 96 -5.73 11.76 0.95
CA GLN A 96 -6.91 12.53 0.62
C GLN A 96 -7.48 13.01 1.96
N ASP A 97 -7.05 14.19 2.41
CA ASP A 97 -7.63 14.88 3.57
C ASP A 97 -8.95 15.56 3.17
#